data_AF-A0A7C7STN5-F1
#
_entry.id   AF-A0A7C7STN5-F1
#
_cell.length_a   1.000
_cell.length_b   1.000
_cell.length_c   1.000
_cell.angle_alpha   90.00
_cell.angle_beta   90.00
_cell.angle_gamma   90.00
#
_symmetry.space_group_name_H-M   'P 1'
#
loop_
_entity.id
_entity.type
_entity.pdbx_description
1 polymer ?
#
loop_
_entity_poly.entity_id
_entity_poly.type
_entity_poly.pdbx_seq_one_letter_code
_entity_poly.pdbx_strand_id
1 'polypeptide(L)'
;RVLTMTFSEFGRRVQENASKGTDHGAAAPMFLAGPVQSGLHGELPNLDDLNDGDIRHRIDFRRVYATVLEDWLGWDAADVIGTKYEKLPILKV
;
A
#
# COMPACT_ATOMS: atom_id res chain seq x y z
N ARG A 1 -6.04 -13.63 -17.36
CA ARG A 1 -4.87 -13.12 -16.60
C ARG A 1 -5.24 -13.21 -15.11
N VAL A 2 -4.29 -13.41 -14.19
CA VAL A 2 -4.56 -13.49 -12.73
C VAL A 2 -3.67 -12.48 -12.00
N LEU A 3 -4.26 -11.74 -11.05
CA LEU A 3 -3.57 -10.78 -10.18
C LEU A 3 -3.88 -11.16 -8.73
N THR A 4 -2.83 -11.31 -7.93
CA THR A 4 -2.93 -11.45 -6.47
C THR A 4 -2.46 -10.15 -5.84
N MET A 5 -3.23 -9.61 -4.90
CA MET A 5 -2.91 -8.40 -4.15
C MET A 5 -3.14 -8.68 -2.66
N THR A 6 -2.24 -8.18 -1.81
CA THR A 6 -2.39 -8.23 -0.35
C THR A 6 -2.69 -6.85 0.23
N PHE A 7 -3.52 -6.81 1.27
CA PHE A 7 -3.67 -5.66 2.15
C PHE A 7 -3.57 -6.13 3.59
N SER A 8 -3.00 -5.29 4.45
CA SER A 8 -2.95 -5.52 5.89
C SER A 8 -3.04 -4.19 6.60
N GLU A 9 -3.85 -4.12 7.65
CA GLU A 9 -3.83 -3.01 8.59
C GLU A 9 -2.74 -3.18 9.67
N PHE A 10 -2.13 -4.36 9.77
CA PHE A 10 -1.18 -4.73 10.84
C PHE A 10 0.27 -4.37 10.49
N GLY A 11 0.52 -3.11 10.17
CA GLY A 11 1.89 -2.57 10.15
C GLY A 11 2.55 -2.63 11.52
N ARG A 12 3.84 -2.27 11.61
CA ARG A 12 4.61 -2.28 12.87
C ARG A 12 5.16 -0.91 13.18
N ARG A 13 5.11 -0.50 14.45
CA ARG A 13 5.84 0.68 14.94
C ARG A 13 7.34 0.40 15.05
N VAL A 14 8.15 1.44 14.96
CA VAL A 14 9.62 1.31 14.99
C VAL A 14 10.14 0.99 16.39
N GLN A 15 9.54 1.58 17.43
CA GLN A 15 9.99 1.43 18.81
C GLN A 15 9.62 0.06 19.40
N GLU A 16 10.52 -0.51 20.21
CA GLU A 16 10.26 -1.71 21.01
C GLU A 16 9.19 -1.41 22.08
N ASN A 17 8.26 -2.33 22.28
CA ASN A 17 7.24 -2.25 23.33
C ASN A 17 7.66 -3.01 24.60
N ALA A 18 6.86 -2.88 25.68
CA ALA A 18 7.16 -3.49 26.98
C ALA A 18 7.29 -5.03 26.96
N SER A 19 6.80 -5.68 25.89
CA SER A 19 6.84 -7.14 25.69
C SER A 19 8.03 -7.60 24.85
N LYS A 20 9.02 -6.73 24.58
CA LYS A 20 10.18 -6.99 23.70
C LYS A 20 9.81 -7.30 22.24
N GLY A 21 8.69 -6.73 21.79
CA GLY A 21 8.24 -6.76 20.40
C GLY A 21 8.06 -5.35 19.87
N THR A 22 7.22 -5.18 18.85
CA THR A 22 6.77 -3.85 18.39
C THR A 22 5.27 -3.72 18.59
N ASP A 23 4.71 -2.52 18.54
CA ASP A 23 3.26 -2.32 18.53
C ASP A 23 2.68 -2.37 17.11
N HIS A 24 1.36 -2.52 17.03
CA HIS A 24 0.60 -2.33 15.80
C HIS A 24 0.85 -0.90 15.29
N GLY A 25 1.27 -0.79 14.03
CA GLY A 25 1.42 0.47 13.34
C GLY A 25 0.67 0.56 12.01
N ALA A 26 0.60 1.78 11.47
CA ALA A 26 -0.34 2.12 10.40
C ALA A 26 0.15 1.83 8.97
N ALA A 27 1.46 1.64 8.76
CA ALA A 27 2.05 1.45 7.43
C ALA A 27 2.67 0.05 7.27
N ALA A 28 2.42 -0.57 6.11
CA ALA A 28 2.93 -1.88 5.74
C ALA A 28 3.12 -1.95 4.21
N PRO A 29 4.01 -2.83 3.71
CA PRO A 29 4.09 -3.10 2.28
C PRO A 29 2.82 -3.80 1.76
N MET A 30 2.41 -3.46 0.55
CA MET A 30 1.44 -4.23 -0.23
C MET A 30 2.18 -5.05 -1.28
N PHE A 31 1.92 -6.35 -1.36
CA PHE A 31 2.48 -7.22 -2.39
C PHE A 31 1.48 -7.44 -3.51
N LEU A 32 1.94 -7.28 -4.75
CA LEU A 32 1.20 -7.61 -5.96
C LEU A 32 1.98 -8.65 -6.77
N ALA A 33 1.30 -9.68 -7.26
CA ALA A 33 1.87 -10.75 -8.07
C ALA A 33 0.97 -11.07 -9.27
N GLY A 34 1.57 -11.22 -10.46
CA GLY A 34 0.85 -11.41 -11.72
C GLY A 34 1.45 -10.55 -12.85
N PRO A 35 0.64 -10.09 -13.81
CA PRO A 35 1.03 -9.10 -14.82
C PRO A 35 1.29 -7.72 -14.22
N VAL A 36 2.39 -7.59 -13.47
CA VAL A 36 2.76 -6.38 -12.73
C VAL A 36 4.06 -5.78 -13.27
N GLN A 37 4.25 -4.48 -13.07
CA GLN A 37 5.57 -3.85 -13.16
C GLN A 37 6.37 -4.28 -11.93
N SER A 38 7.31 -5.20 -12.12
CA SER A 38 8.12 -5.76 -11.03
C SER A 38 9.05 -4.72 -10.42
N GLY A 39 9.21 -4.76 -9.10
CA GLY A 39 10.15 -3.92 -8.36
C GLY A 39 9.52 -3.35 -7.10
N LEU A 40 10.33 -2.59 -6.35
CA LEU A 40 9.84 -1.75 -5.27
C LEU A 40 9.20 -0.50 -5.88
N HIS A 41 7.95 -0.24 -5.50
CA HIS A 41 7.26 1.00 -5.85
C HIS A 41 7.17 1.89 -4.61
N GLY A 42 7.62 3.13 -4.74
CA GLY A 42 7.81 4.06 -3.63
C GLY A 42 9.24 4.02 -3.08
N GLU A 43 9.43 4.65 -1.93
CA GLU A 43 10.72 4.82 -1.27
C GLU A 43 10.83 3.90 -0.04
N LEU A 44 12.06 3.58 0.36
CA LEU A 44 12.30 2.94 1.64
C LEU A 44 11.81 3.85 2.79
N PRO A 45 11.22 3.28 3.85
CA PRO A 45 10.75 4.08 4.97
C PRO A 45 11.93 4.75 5.68
N ASN A 46 11.75 6.02 6.05
CA ASN A 46 12.66 6.70 6.96
C ASN A 46 12.22 6.38 8.39
N LEU A 47 13.06 5.66 9.14
CA LEU A 47 12.74 5.20 10.50
C LEU A 47 12.89 6.30 11.56
N ASP A 48 13.46 7.46 11.19
CA ASP A 48 13.58 8.64 12.06
C ASP A 48 12.45 9.66 11.81
N ASP A 49 11.75 9.58 10.67
CA ASP A 49 10.61 10.45 10.32
C ASP A 49 9.28 9.71 10.53
N LEU A 50 8.78 9.79 11.76
CA LEU A 50 7.59 9.08 12.20
C LEU A 50 6.41 10.02 12.43
N ASN A 51 5.20 9.46 12.34
CA ASN A 51 3.95 10.11 12.72
C ASN A 51 3.41 9.44 13.97
N ASP A 52 3.63 10.04 15.15
CA ASP A 52 3.20 9.44 16.43
C ASP A 52 3.73 7.99 16.65
N GLY A 53 4.98 7.75 16.25
CA GLY A 53 5.63 6.43 16.32
C GLY A 53 5.35 5.49 15.15
N ASP A 54 4.41 5.85 14.27
CA ASP A 54 4.11 5.12 13.04
C ASP A 54 5.02 5.54 11.88
N ILE A 55 5.41 4.55 11.06
CA ILE A 55 6.07 4.82 9.78
C ILE A 55 5.10 5.64 8.90
N ARG A 56 5.57 6.75 8.34
CA ARG A 56 4.80 7.52 7.36
C ARG A 56 4.66 6.72 6.06
N HIS A 57 3.42 6.43 5.66
CA HIS A 57 3.18 5.82 4.35
C HIS A 57 3.55 6.82 3.23
N ARG A 58 4.23 6.32 2.19
CA ARG A 58 4.64 7.13 1.03
C ARG A 58 3.64 7.02 -0.13
N ILE A 59 2.95 5.89 -0.20
CA ILE A 59 1.89 5.63 -1.17
C ILE A 59 0.60 5.46 -0.39
N ASP A 60 -0.39 6.27 -0.74
CA ASP A 60 -1.76 6.06 -0.30
C ASP A 60 -2.29 4.77 -0.94
N PHE A 61 -2.64 3.77 -0.11
CA PHE A 61 -3.10 2.46 -0.57
C PHE A 61 -4.33 2.56 -1.50
N ARG A 62 -5.13 3.63 -1.38
CA ARG A 62 -6.31 3.87 -2.23
C ARG A 62 -5.91 4.08 -3.69
N ARG A 63 -4.70 4.58 -3.95
CA ARG A 63 -4.13 4.66 -5.32
C ARG A 63 -3.87 3.27 -5.92
N VAL A 64 -3.47 2.31 -5.09
CA VAL A 64 -3.28 0.91 -5.52
C VAL A 64 -4.64 0.29 -5.87
N TYR A 65 -5.64 0.47 -5.00
CA TYR A 65 -7.01 0.01 -5.28
C TYR A 65 -7.60 0.68 -6.52
N ALA A 66 -7.45 2.00 -6.67
CA ALA A 66 -7.92 2.72 -7.85
C ALA A 66 -7.29 2.17 -9.14
N THR A 67 -5.97 1.92 -9.11
CA THR A 67 -5.28 1.32 -10.26
C THR A 67 -5.83 -0.06 -10.59
N VAL A 68 -6.06 -0.94 -9.61
CA VAL A 68 -6.61 -2.28 -9.86
C VAL A 68 -8.07 -2.20 -10.33
N LEU A 69 -8.89 -1.32 -9.75
CA LEU A 69 -10.27 -1.14 -10.16
C LEU A 69 -10.36 -0.69 -11.62
N GLU A 70 -9.60 0.34 -12.00
CA GLU A 70 -9.68 0.92 -13.35
C GLU A 70 -8.96 0.07 -14.40
N ASP A 71 -7.70 -0.32 -14.14
CA ASP A 71 -6.85 -0.93 -15.16
C ASP A 71 -6.97 -2.46 -15.23
N TRP A 72 -7.41 -3.12 -14.14
CA TRP A 72 -7.59 -4.58 -14.11
C TRP A 72 -9.05 -5.00 -14.21
N LEU A 73 -9.96 -4.33 -13.48
CA LEU A 73 -11.39 -4.69 -13.43
C LEU A 73 -12.25 -3.88 -14.41
N GLY A 74 -11.76 -2.74 -14.91
CA GLY A 74 -12.50 -1.87 -15.83
C GLY A 74 -13.65 -1.11 -15.15
N TRP A 75 -13.56 -0.86 -13.84
CA TRP A 75 -14.55 -0.13 -13.05
C TRP A 75 -14.08 1.29 -12.78
N ASP A 76 -14.99 2.26 -12.73
CA ASP A 76 -14.64 3.60 -12.24
C ASP A 76 -14.32 3.51 -10.74
N ALA A 77 -13.10 3.87 -10.36
CA ALA A 77 -12.71 3.83 -8.96
C ALA A 77 -13.58 4.77 -8.10
N ALA A 78 -14.02 5.91 -8.63
CA ALA A 78 -14.81 6.87 -7.87
C ALA A 78 -16.14 6.29 -7.39
N ASP A 79 -16.76 5.39 -8.16
CA ASP A 79 -18.01 4.73 -7.79
C ASP A 79 -17.84 3.75 -6.62
N VAL A 80 -16.63 3.22 -6.41
CA VAL A 80 -16.34 2.21 -5.39
C VAL A 80 -15.73 2.83 -4.13
N ILE A 81 -14.73 3.70 -4.29
CA ILE A 81 -13.97 4.30 -3.18
C ILE A 81 -14.32 5.77 -2.92
N GLY A 82 -15.34 6.30 -3.63
CA GLY A 82 -15.97 7.59 -3.36
C GLY A 82 -15.25 8.81 -3.95
N THR A 83 -14.08 8.65 -4.56
CA THR A 83 -13.36 9.71 -5.26
C THR A 83 -12.29 9.14 -6.20
N LYS A 84 -11.77 9.97 -7.10
CA LYS A 84 -10.66 9.59 -8.00
C LYS A 84 -9.33 9.72 -7.28
N TYR A 85 -8.45 8.75 -7.54
CA TYR A 85 -7.06 8.76 -7.09
C TYR A 85 -6.14 8.67 -8.30
N GLU A 86 -4.99 9.33 -8.22
CA GLU A 86 -3.96 9.19 -9.24
C GLU A 86 -3.46 7.75 -9.29
N LYS A 87 -3.59 7.12 -10.46
CA LYS A 87 -3.12 5.76 -10.70
C LYS A 87 -1.61 5.62 -10.56
N LEU A 88 -1.17 4.39 -10.35
CA LEU A 88 0.24 4.02 -10.24
C LEU A 88 0.64 3.16 -11.44
N PRO A 89 1.89 3.28 -11.94
CA PRO A 89 2.39 2.45 -13.03
C PRO A 89 2.82 1.05 -12.52
N ILE A 90 1.88 0.31 -11.91
CA ILE A 90 2.16 -0.96 -11.22
C ILE A 90 1.67 -2.20 -11.98
N LEU A 91 0.86 -2.05 -13.03
CA LEU A 91 0.32 -3.15 -13.83
C LEU A 91 0.91 -3.18 -15.26
N LYS A 92 1.00 -4.39 -15.83
CA LYS A 92 1.32 -4.66 -17.24
C LYS A 92 0.04 -5.15 -17.93
N VAL A 93 -0.90 -4.25 -18.17
CA VAL A 93 -2.18 -4.58 -18.79
C VAL A 93 -2.30 -4.03 -20.19
#